data_AF-A0A7I7YTD8-F1
#
_entry.id   AF-A0A7I7YTD8-F1
#
_cell.length_a   1.000
_cell.length_b   1.000
_cell.length_c   1.000
_cell.angle_alpha   90.00
_cell.angle_beta   90.00
_cell.angle_gamma   90.00
#
_symmetry.space_group_name_H-M   'P 1'
#
loop_
_entity.id
_entity.type
_entity.pdbx_description
1 polymer ?
#
loop_
_entity_poly.entity_id
_entity_poly.type
_entity_poly.pdbx_seq_one_letter_code
_entity_poly.pdbx_strand_id
1 'polypeptide(L)'
;MSDRWQYLLVLAACLLITAPLETFGAGVYRRWRRLAKSVLPVAAVFLVWDEVAVAGHVWTYNRAYVTGWQIPFEVPIEELLFFIVIPICALLTYNAVGTILERVNRR
;
A
#
# COMPACT_ATOMS: atom_id res chain seq x y z
N MET A 1 -10.54 21.54 7.24
CA MET A 1 -10.62 20.07 7.16
C MET A 1 -9.48 19.54 8.00
N SER A 2 -9.72 18.60 8.92
CA SER A 2 -8.67 18.07 9.80
C SER A 2 -7.60 17.36 8.97
N ASP A 3 -6.40 17.94 8.90
CA ASP A 3 -5.25 17.44 8.10
C ASP A 3 -4.90 15.98 8.42
N ARG A 4 -5.29 15.50 9.61
CA ARG A 4 -5.17 14.12 10.09
C ARG A 4 -5.79 13.04 9.19
N TRP A 5 -6.77 13.39 8.35
CA TRP A 5 -7.41 12.41 7.44
C TRP A 5 -6.79 12.39 6.05
N GLN A 6 -5.92 13.34 5.70
CA GLN A 6 -5.39 13.47 4.35
C GLN A 6 -4.65 12.21 3.91
N TYR A 7 -3.84 11.63 4.79
CA TYR A 7 -3.08 10.43 4.44
C TYR A 7 -4.01 9.24 4.15
N LEU A 8 -4.99 8.99 5.03
CA LEU A 8 -6.00 7.95 4.81
C LEU A 8 -6.83 8.19 3.53
N LEU A 9 -7.20 9.44 3.25
CA LEU A 9 -7.93 9.81 2.05
C LEU A 9 -7.11 9.57 0.79
N VAL A 10 -5.80 9.87 0.82
CA VAL A 10 -4.89 9.58 -0.29
C VAL A 10 -4.77 8.08 -0.52
N LEU A 11 -4.59 7.28 0.53
CA LEU A 11 -4.54 5.80 0.41
C LEU A 11 -5.85 5.24 -0.14
N ALA A 12 -6.99 5.73 0.35
CA ALA A 12 -8.30 5.35 -0.17
C ALA A 12 -8.46 5.76 -1.64
N ALA A 13 -8.04 6.96 -2.02
CA ALA A 13 -8.07 7.42 -3.41
C ALA A 13 -7.20 6.54 -4.32
N CYS A 14 -5.99 6.16 -3.87
CA CYS A 14 -5.13 5.24 -4.60
C CYS A 14 -5.82 3.89 -4.86
N LEU A 15 -6.46 3.31 -3.84
CA LEU A 15 -7.22 2.07 -4.01
C LEU A 15 -8.42 2.25 -4.95
N LEU A 16 -9.19 3.33 -4.79
CA LEU A 16 -10.38 3.58 -5.62
C LEU A 16 -10.02 3.76 -7.09
N ILE A 17 -8.91 4.45 -7.38
CA ILE A 17 -8.43 4.68 -8.75
C ILE A 17 -7.86 3.39 -9.36
N THR A 18 -7.17 2.56 -8.57
CA THR A 18 -6.54 1.34 -9.08
C THR A 18 -7.44 0.11 -9.06
N ALA A 19 -8.50 0.08 -8.23
CA ALA A 19 -9.42 -1.06 -8.14
C ALA A 19 -10.07 -1.47 -9.48
N PRO A 20 -10.50 -0.54 -10.35
CA PRO A 20 -11.01 -0.90 -11.68
C PRO A 20 -10.02 -1.68 -12.56
N LEU A 21 -8.71 -1.52 -12.32
CA LEU A 21 -7.66 -2.22 -13.08
C LEU A 21 -7.70 -3.74 -12.88
N GLU A 22 -8.31 -4.22 -11.79
CA GLU A 22 -8.52 -5.65 -11.52
C GLU A 22 -9.25 -6.36 -12.69
N THR A 23 -10.08 -5.64 -13.44
CA THR A 23 -10.88 -6.17 -14.55
C THR A 23 -10.06 -6.51 -15.80
N PHE A 24 -8.84 -5.96 -15.93
CA PHE A 24 -8.05 -6.08 -17.14
C PHE A 24 -7.16 -7.33 -17.19
N GLY A 25 -7.21 -8.23 -16.20
CA GLY A 25 -6.31 -9.40 -16.18
C GLY A 25 -6.71 -10.56 -15.27
N ALA A 26 -5.71 -11.30 -14.80
CA ALA A 26 -5.91 -12.54 -14.03
C ALA A 26 -6.46 -12.32 -12.61
N GLY A 27 -6.59 -11.05 -12.19
CA GLY A 27 -7.12 -10.61 -10.91
C GLY A 27 -6.14 -10.77 -9.75
N VAL A 28 -5.74 -9.67 -9.12
CA VAL A 28 -4.90 -9.59 -7.92
C VAL A 28 -5.74 -9.87 -6.68
N TYR A 29 -6.90 -9.21 -6.54
CA TYR A 29 -7.82 -9.44 -5.42
C TYR A 29 -8.40 -10.86 -5.45
N ARG A 30 -8.66 -11.40 -6.64
CA ARG A 30 -9.12 -12.79 -6.80
C ARG A 30 -8.12 -13.82 -6.26
N ARG A 31 -6.83 -13.46 -6.12
CA ARG A 31 -5.76 -14.32 -5.60
C ARG A 31 -5.22 -13.83 -4.26
N TRP A 32 -6.13 -13.43 -3.35
CA TRP A 32 -5.79 -12.88 -2.03
C TRP A 32 -4.74 -13.69 -1.25
N ARG A 33 -4.74 -15.03 -1.34
CA ARG A 33 -3.74 -15.89 -0.67
C ARG A 33 -2.32 -15.67 -1.19
N ARG A 34 -2.17 -15.48 -2.50
CA ARG A 34 -0.86 -15.20 -3.11
C ARG A 34 -0.43 -13.78 -2.80
N LEU A 35 -1.38 -12.84 -2.88
CA LEU A 35 -1.17 -11.44 -2.50
C LEU A 35 -0.67 -11.33 -1.05
N ALA A 36 -1.33 -11.98 -0.11
CA ALA A 36 -0.92 -11.98 1.29
C ALA A 36 0.48 -12.59 1.46
N LYS A 37 0.76 -13.72 0.80
CA LYS A 37 2.09 -14.35 0.87
C LYS A 37 3.22 -13.52 0.24
N SER A 38 2.92 -12.67 -0.74
CA SER A 38 3.92 -11.78 -1.34
C SER A 38 4.08 -10.46 -0.58
N VAL A 39 2.98 -9.88 -0.11
CA VAL A 39 2.97 -8.55 0.51
C VAL A 39 3.32 -8.62 1.99
N LEU A 40 2.76 -9.56 2.76
CA LEU A 40 2.92 -9.58 4.23
C LEU A 40 4.39 -9.75 4.68
N PRO A 41 5.20 -10.65 4.11
CA PRO A 41 6.59 -10.80 4.56
C PRO A 41 7.41 -9.53 4.29
N VAL A 42 7.18 -8.91 3.14
CA VAL A 42 7.86 -7.68 2.74
C VAL A 42 7.41 -6.53 3.64
N ALA A 43 6.10 -6.35 3.81
CA ALA A 43 5.53 -5.34 4.70
C ALA A 43 6.06 -5.49 6.13
N ALA A 44 6.16 -6.71 6.66
CA ALA A 44 6.69 -6.94 8.00
C ALA A 44 8.17 -6.51 8.13
N VAL A 45 9.02 -6.88 7.17
CA VAL A 45 10.44 -6.48 7.18
C VAL A 45 10.59 -4.96 7.09
N PHE A 46 9.83 -4.32 6.20
CA PHE A 46 9.90 -2.87 6.04
C PHE A 46 9.31 -2.12 7.22
N LEU A 47 8.23 -2.61 7.84
CA LEU A 47 7.70 -2.03 9.08
C LEU A 47 8.73 -2.07 10.21
N VAL A 48 9.41 -3.20 10.40
CA VAL A 48 10.47 -3.31 11.42
C VAL A 48 11.62 -2.35 11.10
N TRP A 49 12.00 -2.24 9.84
CA TRP A 49 13.04 -1.31 9.42
C TRP A 49 12.62 0.16 9.63
N ASP A 50 11.37 0.48 9.36
CA ASP A 50 10.79 1.81 9.54
C ASP A 50 10.87 2.23 11.01
N GLU A 51 10.46 1.32 11.90
CA GLU A 51 10.57 1.50 13.36
C GLU A 51 12.01 1.70 13.82
N VAL A 52 12.97 0.93 13.29
CA VAL A 52 14.39 1.10 13.61
C VAL A 52 14.88 2.48 13.17
N ALA A 53 14.45 2.98 12.01
CA ALA A 53 14.84 4.29 11.51
C ALA A 53 14.25 5.44 12.35
N VAL A 54 13.00 5.29 12.81
CA VAL A 54 12.34 6.25 13.70
C VAL A 54 12.98 6.24 15.08
N ALA A 55 13.23 5.07 15.66
CA ALA A 55 13.95 4.92 16.92
C ALA A 55 15.38 5.49 16.83
N GLY A 56 16.03 5.33 15.68
CA GLY A 56 17.32 5.93 15.37
C GLY A 56 17.29 7.45 15.13
N HIS A 57 16.13 8.10 15.21
CA HIS A 57 15.93 9.53 14.94
C HIS A 57 16.41 9.95 13.55
N VAL A 58 16.49 9.00 12.61
CA VAL A 58 16.84 9.25 11.20
C VAL A 58 15.75 10.10 10.56
N TRP A 59 14.49 9.85 10.94
CA TRP A 59 13.33 10.63 10.55
C TRP A 59 12.23 10.51 11.61
N THR A 60 11.22 11.38 11.55
CA THR A 60 10.14 11.43 12.56
C THR A 60 8.78 11.63 11.90
N TYR A 61 7.73 11.07 12.48
CA TYR A 61 6.36 11.26 12.01
C TYR A 61 5.82 12.64 12.42
N ASN A 62 5.23 13.35 11.47
CA ASN A 62 4.52 14.58 11.77
C ASN A 62 3.11 14.27 12.31
N ARG A 63 2.94 14.38 13.64
CA ARG A 63 1.66 14.13 14.35
C ARG A 63 0.48 14.97 13.85
N ALA A 64 0.71 16.04 13.07
CA ALA A 64 -0.36 16.85 12.49
C ALA A 64 -1.15 16.11 11.38
N TYR A 65 -0.52 15.17 10.67
CA TYR A 65 -1.09 14.46 9.52
C TYR A 65 -1.51 13.02 9.81
N VAL A 66 -1.30 12.58 11.05
CA VAL A 66 -1.58 11.22 11.52
C VAL A 66 -2.78 11.27 12.46
N THR A 67 -3.67 10.27 12.39
CA THR A 67 -4.89 10.19 13.21
C THR A 67 -4.64 10.02 14.71
N GLY A 68 -3.41 9.69 15.12
CA GLY A 68 -3.00 9.52 16.51
C GLY A 68 -3.35 8.15 17.10
N TRP A 69 -3.87 7.23 16.28
CA TRP A 69 -4.05 5.83 16.66
C TRP A 69 -2.70 5.11 16.55
N GLN A 70 -2.05 4.97 17.70
CA GLN A 70 -0.77 4.29 17.82
C GLN A 70 -1.01 2.79 18.02
N ILE A 71 -0.44 2.00 17.12
CA ILE A 71 -0.27 0.55 17.26
C ILE A 71 0.89 0.35 18.29
N PRO A 72 1.06 -0.82 18.94
CA PRO A 72 2.30 -1.12 19.67
C PRO A 72 3.54 -0.66 18.89
N PHE A 73 4.48 -0.03 19.60
CA PHE A 73 5.69 0.65 19.08
C PHE A 73 5.50 2.08 18.53
N GLU A 74 4.36 2.75 18.76
CA GLU A 74 4.09 4.13 18.29
C GLU A 74 3.88 4.29 16.77
N VAL A 75 3.74 3.19 16.04
CA VAL A 75 3.52 3.20 14.59
C VAL A 75 2.14 3.78 14.26
N PRO A 76 2.06 4.79 13.37
CA PRO A 76 0.80 5.23 12.77
C PRO A 76 0.11 4.10 12.02
N ILE A 77 -1.22 3.99 12.15
CA ILE A 77 -2.01 3.03 11.35
C ILE A 77 -1.89 3.29 9.84
N GLU A 78 -1.67 4.55 9.47
CA GLU A 78 -1.47 5.00 8.11
C GLU A 78 -0.22 4.38 7.47
N GLU A 79 0.85 4.18 8.23
CA GLU A 79 2.09 3.56 7.73
C GLU A 79 1.90 2.07 7.50
N LEU A 80 1.22 1.38 8.42
CA LEU A 80 0.82 -0.02 8.21
C LEU A 80 -0.04 -0.16 6.94
N LEU A 81 -1.00 0.73 6.76
CA LEU A 81 -1.82 0.76 5.56
C LEU A 81 -1.00 1.09 4.32
N PHE A 82 -0.02 2.00 4.39
CA PHE A 82 0.86 2.33 3.28
C PHE A 82 1.62 1.09 2.77
N PHE A 83 2.25 0.32 3.66
CA PHE A 83 2.98 -0.91 3.30
C PHE A 83 2.09 -2.03 2.76
N ILE A 84 0.77 -1.93 2.88
CA ILE A 84 -0.18 -2.88 2.32
C ILE A 84 -0.77 -2.35 1.01
N VAL A 85 -1.29 -1.12 1.05
CA VAL A 85 -2.03 -0.47 -0.04
C VAL A 85 -1.14 -0.20 -1.23
N ILE A 86 0.05 0.36 -1.02
CA ILE A 86 0.93 0.73 -2.14
C ILE A 86 1.38 -0.51 -2.95
N PRO A 87 1.85 -1.61 -2.32
CA PRO A 87 2.14 -2.84 -3.06
C PRO A 87 0.94 -3.43 -3.79
N ILE A 88 -0.27 -3.34 -3.22
CA ILE A 88 -1.50 -3.78 -3.90
C ILE A 88 -1.75 -2.95 -5.16
N CYS A 89 -1.70 -1.62 -5.05
CA CYS A 89 -1.85 -0.70 -6.18
C CYS A 89 -0.82 -0.99 -7.29
N ALA A 90 0.43 -1.25 -6.91
CA ALA A 90 1.50 -1.61 -7.84
C ALA A 90 1.22 -2.93 -8.57
N LEU A 91 0.79 -3.97 -7.84
CA LEU A 91 0.45 -5.26 -8.43
C LEU A 91 -0.76 -5.20 -9.37
N LEU A 92 -1.79 -4.42 -9.03
CA LEU A 92 -2.95 -4.17 -9.89
C LEU A 92 -2.53 -3.51 -11.20
N THR A 93 -1.69 -2.49 -11.10
CA THR A 93 -1.16 -1.76 -12.26
C THR A 93 -0.31 -2.68 -13.13
N TYR A 94 0.60 -3.45 -12.54
CA TYR A 94 1.45 -4.39 -13.26
C TYR A 94 0.64 -5.44 -14.02
N ASN A 95 -0.39 -6.01 -13.38
CA ASN A 95 -1.27 -7.01 -14.01
C ASN A 95 -2.05 -6.43 -15.19
N ALA A 96 -2.63 -5.25 -15.02
CA ALA A 96 -3.39 -4.57 -16.07
C ALA A 96 -2.49 -4.19 -17.26
N VAL A 97 -1.36 -3.54 -17.00
CA VAL A 97 -0.40 -3.14 -18.04
C VAL A 97 0.15 -4.37 -18.77
N GLY A 98 0.53 -5.42 -18.04
CA GLY A 98 0.99 -6.67 -18.63
C GLY A 98 -0.04 -7.29 -19.57
N THR A 99 -1.30 -7.37 -19.14
CA THR A 99 -2.36 -7.95 -19.97
C THR A 99 -2.67 -7.08 -21.21
N ILE A 100 -2.61 -5.76 -21.08
CA ILE A 100 -2.79 -4.83 -22.21
C ILE A 100 -1.65 -4.99 -23.21
N LEU A 101 -0.38 -5.02 -22.76
CA LEU A 101 0.77 -5.21 -23.64
C LEU A 101 0.70 -6.55 -24.38
N GLU A 102 0.38 -7.65 -23.68
CA GLU A 102 0.22 -8.96 -24.32
C GLU A 102 -0.86 -8.94 -25.40
N ARG A 103 -1.96 -8.20 -25.18
CA ARG A 103 -3.05 -8.08 -26.15
C ARG A 103 -2.66 -7.23 -27.36
N VAL A 104 -1.87 -6.18 -27.17
CA VAL A 104 -1.36 -5.34 -28.26
C VAL A 104 -0.34 -6.11 -29.08
N ASN A 105 0.59 -6.84 -28.45
CA ASN A 105 1.68 -7.53 -29.14
C ASN A 105 1.24 -8.83 -29.86
N ARG A 106 0.03 -9.32 -29.60
CA ARG A 106 -0.61 -10.43 -30.34
C ARG A 106 -1.42 -9.99 -31.56
N ARG A 107 -1.59 -8.69 -31.78
CA ARG A 107 -2.21 -8.12 -32.98
C ARG A 107 -1.14 -7.67 -33.96
#